data_AF-A0A417WD82-F1
#
_entry.id   AF-A0A417WD82-F1
#
_cell.length_a   1.000
_cell.length_b   1.000
_cell.length_c   1.000
_cell.angle_alpha   90.00
_cell.angle_beta   90.00
_cell.angle_gamma   90.00
#
_symmetry.space_group_name_H-M   'P 1'
#
loop_
_entity.id
_entity.type
_entity.pdbx_description
1 polymer ?
#
loop_
_entity_poly.entity_id
_entity_poly.type
_entity_poly.pdbx_seq_one_letter_code
_entity_poly.pdbx_strand_id
1 'polypeptide(L)'
;MGACNDRLLQNVYETGFALDEATLYLDTHPKCPMAMQYFQNARRMNEQAIRAYEKENGPLLIANADADTWNWVQGHGHGKEECADVEI
;
A
#
# COMPACT_ATOMS: atom_id res chain seq x y z
N MET A 1 -14.43 -4.87 16.36
CA MET A 1 -13.56 -5.47 15.32
C MET A 1 -12.45 -4.48 14.99
N GLY A 2 -11.39 -4.36 15.80
CA GLY A 2 -10.34 -3.33 15.61
C GLY A 2 -8.92 -3.89 15.44
N ALA A 3 -8.57 -4.97 16.16
CA ALA A 3 -7.18 -5.42 16.26
C ALA A 3 -6.60 -6.11 15.00
N CYS A 4 -7.42 -6.65 14.10
CA CYS A 4 -6.93 -7.34 12.90
C CYS A 4 -6.51 -6.35 11.81
N ASN A 5 -7.17 -5.20 11.70
CA ASN A 5 -6.88 -4.18 10.68
C ASN A 5 -5.57 -3.45 10.99
N ASP A 6 -5.29 -3.17 12.26
CA ASP A 6 -4.03 -2.54 12.68
C ASP A 6 -2.81 -3.38 12.29
N ARG A 7 -2.89 -4.71 12.40
CA ARG A 7 -1.80 -5.62 12.03
C ARG A 7 -1.56 -5.68 10.53
N LEU A 8 -2.63 -5.64 9.72
CA LEU A 8 -2.52 -5.62 8.26
C LEU A 8 -1.88 -4.30 7.80
N LEU A 9 -2.31 -3.18 8.37
CA LEU A 9 -1.74 -1.87 8.05
C LEU A 9 -0.29 -1.75 8.52
N GLN A 10 0.03 -2.26 9.72
CA GLN A 10 1.40 -2.32 10.21
C GLN A 10 2.31 -3.11 9.26
N ASN A 11 1.84 -4.25 8.76
CA ASN A 11 2.61 -5.05 7.79
C ASN A 11 2.83 -4.29 6.47
N VAL A 12 1.86 -3.49 6.02
CA VAL A 12 2.05 -2.59 4.87
C VAL A 12 3.16 -1.57 5.14
N TYR A 13 3.17 -0.94 6.33
CA TYR A 13 4.21 0.02 6.69
C TYR A 13 5.60 -0.62 6.80
N GLU A 14 5.73 -1.74 7.48
CA GLU A 14 7.02 -2.43 7.67
C GLU A 14 7.62 -2.88 6.33
N THR A 15 6.79 -3.46 5.46
CA THR A 15 7.24 -3.90 4.13
C THR A 15 7.50 -2.73 3.18
N GLY A 16 6.78 -1.62 3.32
CA GLY A 16 7.02 -0.39 2.57
C GLY A 16 8.35 0.25 2.94
N PHE A 17 8.66 0.32 4.24
CA PHE A 17 9.95 0.81 4.71
C PHE A 17 11.12 -0.03 4.17
N ALA A 18 11.01 -1.36 4.19
CA ALA A 18 12.03 -2.24 3.62
C ALA A 18 12.23 -2.01 2.10
N LEU A 19 11.16 -1.68 1.37
CA LEU A 19 11.23 -1.33 -0.05
C LEU A 19 11.93 0.02 -0.26
N ASP A 20 11.64 1.02 0.57
CA ASP A 20 12.30 2.33 0.55
C ASP A 20 13.79 2.21 0.86
N GLU A 21 14.17 1.43 1.89
CA GLU A 21 15.58 1.17 2.23
C GLU A 21 16.34 0.51 1.07
N ALA A 22 15.75 -0.49 0.43
CA ALA A 22 16.34 -1.15 -0.73
C ALA A 22 16.59 -0.17 -1.88
N THR A 23 15.61 0.71 -2.12
CA THR A 23 15.66 1.72 -3.19
C THR A 23 16.75 2.75 -2.91
N LEU A 24 16.80 3.31 -1.70
CA LEU A 24 17.81 4.28 -1.29
C LEU A 24 19.24 3.71 -1.38
N TYR A 25 19.42 2.44 -1.02
CA TYR A 25 20.72 1.79 -1.17
C TYR A 25 21.12 1.64 -2.66
N LEU A 26 20.16 1.27 -3.52
CA LEU A 26 20.40 1.09 -4.96
C LEU A 26 20.75 2.41 -5.68
N ASP A 27 20.28 3.56 -5.21
CA ASP A 27 20.66 4.88 -5.78
C ASP A 27 22.17 5.11 -5.76
N THR A 28 22.86 4.59 -4.74
CA THR A 28 24.32 4.70 -4.60
C THR A 28 25.06 3.46 -5.12
N HIS A 29 24.38 2.30 -5.24
CA HIS A 29 24.95 1.02 -5.65
C HIS A 29 24.10 0.31 -6.72
N PRO A 30 23.85 0.91 -7.90
CA PRO A 30 22.84 0.44 -8.86
C PRO A 30 23.17 -0.92 -9.51
N LYS A 31 24.43 -1.36 -9.42
CA LYS A 31 24.91 -2.64 -9.98
C LYS A 31 25.06 -3.73 -8.93
N CYS A 32 24.67 -3.50 -7.67
CA CYS A 32 24.81 -4.48 -6.60
C CYS A 32 23.74 -5.59 -6.75
N PRO A 33 24.13 -6.84 -7.08
CA PRO A 33 23.15 -7.91 -7.33
C PRO A 33 22.37 -8.29 -6.07
N MET A 34 23.02 -8.23 -4.90
CA MET A 34 22.39 -8.54 -3.61
C MET A 34 21.32 -7.51 -3.25
N ALA A 35 21.60 -6.22 -3.48
CA ALA A 35 20.63 -5.15 -3.25
C ALA A 35 19.43 -5.27 -4.19
N MET A 36 19.67 -5.64 -5.46
CA MET A 36 18.60 -5.90 -6.42
C MET A 36 17.72 -7.09 -6.01
N GLN A 37 18.32 -8.18 -5.53
CA GLN A 37 17.57 -9.33 -5.01
C GLN A 37 16.73 -8.94 -3.78
N TYR A 38 17.31 -8.16 -2.86
CA TYR A 38 16.59 -7.67 -1.68
C TYR A 38 15.42 -6.75 -2.08
N PHE A 39 15.63 -5.81 -2.99
CA PHE A 39 14.58 -4.96 -3.56
C PHE A 39 13.42 -5.76 -4.15
N GLN A 40 13.71 -6.76 -4.98
CA GLN A 40 12.68 -7.62 -5.58
C GLN A 40 11.87 -8.36 -4.51
N ASN A 41 12.53 -8.83 -3.45
CA ASN A 41 11.86 -9.49 -2.35
C ASN A 41 10.99 -8.53 -1.53
N ALA A 42 11.53 -7.37 -1.16
CA ALA A 42 10.82 -6.32 -0.41
C ALA A 42 9.59 -5.84 -1.19
N ARG A 43 9.75 -5.58 -2.50
CA ARG A 43 8.64 -5.20 -3.39
C ARG A 43 7.53 -6.24 -3.38
N ARG A 44 7.87 -7.52 -3.56
CA ARG A 44 6.89 -8.62 -3.54
C ARG A 44 6.17 -8.70 -2.19
N MET A 45 6.87 -8.53 -1.08
CA MET A 45 6.29 -8.57 0.26
C MET A 45 5.34 -7.39 0.49
N ASN A 46 5.71 -6.18 0.06
CA ASN A 46 4.86 -5.00 0.17
C ASN A 46 3.59 -5.12 -0.67
N GLU A 47 3.70 -5.56 -1.92
CA GLU A 47 2.53 -5.82 -2.77
C GLU A 47 1.59 -6.89 -2.15
N GLN A 48 2.14 -7.91 -1.48
CA GLN A 48 1.34 -8.90 -0.75
C GLN A 48 0.64 -8.31 0.47
N ALA A 49 1.34 -7.46 1.25
CA ALA A 49 0.76 -6.78 2.40
C ALA A 49 -0.37 -5.82 2.00
N ILE A 50 -0.17 -5.03 0.94
CA ILE A 50 -1.20 -4.12 0.39
C ILE A 50 -2.44 -4.92 0.00
N ARG A 51 -2.28 -5.98 -0.82
CA ARG A 51 -3.43 -6.83 -1.21
C ARG A 51 -4.16 -7.44 -0.02
N ALA A 52 -3.43 -7.87 1.01
CA ALA A 52 -4.03 -8.44 2.21
C ALA A 52 -4.84 -7.41 3.00
N TYR A 53 -4.34 -6.18 3.11
CA TYR A 53 -5.08 -5.08 3.72
C TYR A 53 -6.32 -4.71 2.89
N GLU A 54 -6.14 -4.52 1.58
CA GLU A 54 -7.18 -4.00 0.69
C GLU A 54 -8.38 -4.95 0.56
N LYS A 55 -8.13 -6.26 0.62
CA LYS A 55 -9.18 -7.27 0.63
C LYS A 55 -10.20 -7.06 1.76
N GLU A 56 -9.75 -6.59 2.92
CA GLU A 56 -10.59 -6.45 4.11
C GLU A 56 -11.05 -5.00 4.36
N ASN A 57 -10.37 -4.01 3.76
CA ASN A 57 -10.55 -2.58 4.09
C ASN A 57 -10.88 -1.68 2.88
N GLY A 58 -10.85 -2.22 1.67
CA GLY A 58 -10.91 -1.42 0.44
C GLY A 58 -9.53 -0.91 0.02
N PRO A 59 -9.44 -0.30 -1.18
CA PRO A 59 -8.16 0.09 -1.79
C PRO A 59 -7.40 1.12 -0.95
N LEU A 60 -6.09 0.91 -0.83
CA LEU A 60 -5.12 1.86 -0.26
C LEU A 60 -4.59 2.82 -1.31
N LEU A 61 -4.53 2.36 -2.57
CA LEU A 61 -4.07 3.14 -3.71
C LEU A 61 -5.21 3.35 -4.69
N ILE A 62 -5.33 4.56 -5.24
CA ILE A 62 -6.36 4.89 -6.25
C ILE A 62 -6.29 3.97 -7.46
N ALA A 63 -5.08 3.52 -7.82
CA ALA A 63 -4.84 2.57 -8.91
C ALA A 63 -5.46 1.18 -8.66
N ASN A 64 -5.79 0.86 -7.41
CA ASN A 64 -6.41 -0.39 -7.00
C ASN A 64 -7.92 -0.24 -6.75
N ALA A 65 -8.48 0.97 -6.94
CA ALA A 65 -9.91 1.17 -6.85
C ALA A 65 -10.64 0.52 -8.03
N ASP A 66 -11.84 0.01 -7.77
CA ASP A 66 -12.68 -0.59 -8.79
C ASP A 66 -13.37 0.52 -9.61
N ALA A 67 -13.37 0.36 -10.93
CA ALA A 67 -13.93 1.33 -11.87
C ALA A 67 -15.45 1.19 -12.06
N ASP A 68 -15.98 -0.01 -11.80
CA ASP A 68 -17.40 -0.35 -11.89
C ASP A 68 -18.14 -0.08 -10.56
N THR A 69 -17.42 -0.17 -9.44
CA THR A 69 -17.94 0.17 -8.10
C THR A 69 -16.96 1.06 -7.36
N TRP A 70 -17.34 2.31 -7.10
CA TRP A 70 -16.48 3.28 -6.41
C TRP A 70 -16.23 2.89 -4.94
N ASN A 71 -15.20 2.06 -4.72
CA ASN A 71 -14.82 1.51 -3.43
C ASN A 71 -13.69 2.30 -2.75
N TRP A 72 -13.12 3.31 -3.42
CA TRP A 72 -12.07 4.19 -2.87
C TRP A 72 -12.47 4.81 -1.53
N VAL A 73 -13.75 5.15 -1.39
CA VAL A 73 -14.27 5.81 -0.19
C VAL A 73 -14.43 4.87 1.01
N GLN A 74 -14.25 3.55 0.84
CA GLN A 74 -14.51 2.57 1.90
C GLN A 74 -13.32 2.37 2.86
N GLY A 75 -12.14 2.92 2.53
CA GLY A 75 -10.95 2.89 3.39
C GLY A 75 -11.03 3.83 4.59
N HIS A 76 -10.54 3.37 5.74
CA HIS A 76 -10.57 4.06 7.05
C HIS A 76 -9.65 5.30 7.15
N GLY A 77 -9.13 5.81 6.02
CA GLY A 77 -8.17 6.90 5.96
C GLY A 77 -8.80 8.26 6.26
N HIS A 78 -8.25 8.96 7.26
CA HIS A 78 -8.65 10.29 7.72
C HIS A 78 -8.84 11.30 6.57
N GLY A 79 -10.01 11.94 6.55
CA GLY A 79 -10.33 13.06 5.67
C GLY A 79 -11.58 12.82 4.83
N LYS A 80 -12.75 12.75 5.46
CA LYS A 80 -14.04 12.83 4.77
C LYS A 80 -14.61 14.22 5.02
N GLU A 81 -14.48 15.10 4.02
CA GLU A 81 -15.51 16.10 3.83
C GLU A 81 -16.65 15.42 3.06
N GLU A 82 -17.87 15.62 3.55
CA GLU A 82 -19.09 15.13 2.92
C GLU A 82 -19.27 15.88 1.60
N CYS A 83 -19.03 15.22 0.46
CA CYS A 83 -19.38 15.80 -0.83
C CYS A 83 -20.90 15.85 -0.91
N ALA A 84 -21.47 17.02 -0.64
CA ALA A 84 -22.80 17.38 -1.11
C ALA A 84 -22.86 17.18 -2.64
N ASP A 85 -24.00 16.69 -3.14
CA ASP A 85 -24.29 16.44 -4.55
C ASP A 85 -23.72 17.53 -5.47
N VAL A 86 -22.56 17.25 -6.06
CA VAL A 86 -22.05 18.01 -7.21
C VAL A 86 -22.38 17.16 -8.43
N GLU A 87 -23.40 17.60 -9.17
CA GLU A 87 -23.63 17.14 -10.54
C GLU A 87 -22.35 17.40 -11.35
N ILE A 88 -21.83 16.32 -11.96
CA ILE A 88 -20.70 16.36 -12.90
C ILE A 88 -21.20 16.77 -14.28
#